data_AF-A0AAV6YPF4-F1
#
_entry.id   AF-A0AAV6YPF4-F1
#
_cell.length_a   1.000
_cell.length_b   1.000
_cell.length_c   1.000
_cell.angle_alpha   90.00
_cell.angle_beta   90.00
_cell.angle_gamma   90.00
#
_symmetry.space_group_name_H-M   'P 1'
#
loop_
_entity.id
_entity.type
_entity.pdbx_description
1 polymer ?
#
loop_
_entity_poly.entity_id
_entity_poly.type
_entity_poly.pdbx_seq_one_letter_code
_entity_poly.pdbx_strand_id
1 'polypeptide(L)'
;GDEPKCYDFGCVFSNYPYFSLTRPSIPAQSPESINTQFLLLTVNNTDSYQVISARNLSSIRHSNFNCSRDTVFIVHGYTGTGRDAWLLTMCQ
;
A
#
# COMPACT_ATOMS: atom_id res chain seq x y z
N GLY A 1 -13.25 -7.39 -26.07
CA GLY A 1 -11.94 -6.73 -26.17
C GLY A 1 -11.41 -6.55 -24.77
N ASP A 2 -10.10 -6.62 -24.58
CA ASP A 2 -9.45 -6.39 -23.28
C ASP A 2 -9.61 -4.91 -22.88
N GLU A 3 -10.76 -4.57 -22.32
CA GLU A 3 -11.03 -3.21 -21.84
C GLU A 3 -10.24 -2.96 -20.54
N PRO A 4 -9.53 -1.84 -20.44
CA PRO A 4 -8.78 -1.53 -19.22
C PRO A 4 -9.72 -1.22 -18.05
N LYS A 5 -9.33 -1.66 -16.85
CA LYS A 5 -10.03 -1.27 -15.62
C LYS A 5 -9.44 0.02 -15.07
N CYS A 6 -10.25 1.05 -14.92
CA CYS A 6 -9.79 2.36 -14.45
C CYS A 6 -10.27 2.69 -13.03
N TYR A 7 -9.40 3.34 -12.27
CA TYR A 7 -9.61 3.87 -10.93
C TYR A 7 -9.10 5.31 -10.87
N ASP A 8 -9.30 6.02 -9.74
CA ASP A 8 -8.88 7.43 -9.57
C ASP A 8 -7.39 7.68 -9.85
N PHE A 9 -6.56 6.64 -9.75
CA PHE A 9 -5.11 6.69 -9.94
C PHE A 9 -4.63 6.06 -11.26
N GLY A 10 -5.54 5.85 -12.21
CA GLY A 10 -5.23 5.39 -13.56
C GLY A 10 -5.86 4.05 -13.93
N CYS A 11 -5.42 3.49 -15.05
CA CYS A 11 -5.99 2.30 -15.64
C CYS A 11 -5.02 1.12 -15.65
N VAL A 12 -5.54 -0.07 -15.39
CA VAL A 12 -4.82 -1.35 -15.45
C VAL A 12 -5.22 -2.08 -16.72
N PHE A 13 -4.22 -2.50 -17.48
CA PHE A 13 -4.39 -3.19 -18.74
C PHE A 13 -4.07 -4.69 -18.58
N SER A 14 -4.92 -5.54 -19.14
CA SER A 14 -4.75 -7.00 -19.11
C SER A 14 -4.19 -7.59 -20.41
N ASN A 15 -3.63 -6.74 -21.27
CA ASN A 15 -3.02 -7.11 -22.55
C ASN A 15 -1.49 -7.14 -22.46
N TYR A 16 -0.81 -7.48 -23.56
CA TYR A 16 0.64 -7.40 -23.64
C TYR A 16 1.14 -5.95 -23.40
N PRO A 17 2.22 -5.72 -22.63
CA PRO A 17 3.13 -6.71 -22.07
C PRO A 17 2.65 -7.33 -20.76
N TYR A 18 1.65 -6.77 -20.09
CA TYR A 18 1.18 -7.18 -18.75
C TYR A 18 0.61 -8.60 -18.69
N PHE A 19 0.18 -9.15 -19.83
CA PHE A 19 -0.19 -10.54 -20.02
C PHE A 19 0.77 -11.25 -20.98
N SER A 20 1.16 -12.48 -20.65
CA SER A 20 1.94 -13.38 -21.53
C SER A 20 1.77 -14.84 -21.11
N LEU A 21 2.32 -15.79 -21.87
CA LEU A 21 2.30 -17.22 -21.49
C LEU A 21 3.00 -17.50 -20.15
N THR A 22 4.03 -16.72 -19.81
CA THR A 22 4.76 -16.83 -18.53
C THR A 22 4.15 -15.98 -17.42
N ARG A 23 3.14 -15.14 -17.74
CA ARG A 23 2.34 -14.36 -16.80
C ARG A 23 0.87 -14.40 -17.21
N PRO A 24 0.16 -15.52 -16.94
CA PRO A 24 -1.26 -15.65 -17.24
C PRO A 24 -2.05 -14.55 -16.55
N SER A 25 -3.10 -14.04 -17.20
CA SER A 25 -3.82 -12.86 -16.73
C SER A 25 -4.61 -13.20 -15.47
N ILE A 26 -4.27 -12.53 -14.38
CA ILE A 26 -5.11 -12.46 -13.18
C ILE A 26 -5.76 -11.07 -13.22
N PRO A 27 -7.10 -10.96 -13.24
CA PRO A 27 -7.74 -9.67 -13.20
C PRO A 27 -7.28 -8.89 -11.97
N ALA A 28 -6.80 -7.66 -12.18
CA ALA A 28 -6.58 -6.76 -11.06
C ALA A 28 -7.88 -6.62 -10.25
N GLN A 29 -7.74 -6.81 -8.94
CA GLN A 29 -8.79 -6.58 -7.97
C GLN A 29 -9.01 -5.07 -7.81
N SER A 30 -10.21 -4.66 -7.39
CA SER A 30 -10.48 -3.26 -7.13
C SER A 30 -9.69 -2.77 -5.90
N PRO A 31 -9.38 -1.46 -5.80
CA PRO A 31 -8.70 -0.89 -4.64
C PRO A 31 -9.45 -1.18 -3.34
N GLU A 32 -10.79 -1.19 -3.39
CA GLU A 32 -11.67 -1.50 -2.26
C GLU A 32 -11.55 -2.98 -1.85
N SER A 33 -11.37 -3.88 -2.81
CA SER A 33 -11.18 -5.31 -2.55
C SER A 33 -9.78 -5.63 -2.00
N ILE A 34 -8.75 -4.92 -2.45
CA ILE A 34 -7.38 -5.06 -1.95
C ILE A 34 -7.27 -4.43 -0.55
N ASN A 35 -7.98 -3.33 -0.32
CA ASN A 35 -8.03 -2.58 0.93
C ASN A 35 -6.63 -2.21 1.46
N THR A 36 -5.81 -1.59 0.61
CA THR A 36 -4.46 -1.13 0.99
C THR A 36 -4.54 -0.14 2.16
N GLN A 37 -3.78 -0.41 3.22
CA GLN A 37 -3.69 0.46 4.40
C GLN A 37 -2.25 0.97 4.56
N PHE A 38 -2.11 2.23 4.94
CA PHE A 38 -0.82 2.82 5.32
C PHE A 38 -0.77 2.97 6.85
N LEU A 39 0.09 2.18 7.47
CA LEU A 39 0.25 2.12 8.93
C LEU A 39 1.52 2.88 9.30
N LEU A 40 1.38 4.09 9.85
CA LEU A 40 2.51 4.94 10.21
C LEU A 40 3.01 4.61 11.62
N LEU A 41 4.26 4.19 11.71
CA LEU A 41 5.03 4.13 12.94
C LEU A 41 6.09 5.22 12.93
N THR A 42 6.31 5.81 14.10
CA THR A 42 7.38 6.79 14.31
C THR A 42 8.02 6.53 15.66
N VAL A 43 9.16 7.17 15.92
CA VAL A 43 9.80 7.17 17.24
C VAL A 43 8.87 7.68 18.37
N ASN A 44 7.81 8.42 18.04
CA ASN A 44 6.83 8.93 19.00
C ASN A 44 5.62 7.99 19.20
N ASN A 45 5.51 6.88 18.45
CA ASN A 45 4.43 5.90 18.56
C ASN A 45 4.87 4.51 18.07
N THR A 46 5.88 3.93 18.71
CA THR A 46 6.45 2.62 18.31
C THR A 46 5.50 1.45 18.54
N ASP A 47 4.60 1.57 19.52
CA ASP A 47 3.76 0.45 19.96
C ASP A 47 2.39 0.42 19.26
N SER A 48 2.00 1.53 18.62
CA SER A 48 0.70 1.67 17.98
C SER A 48 0.77 2.53 16.73
N TYR A 49 0.38 1.96 15.61
CA TYR A 49 0.38 2.65 14.32
C TYR A 49 -0.73 3.69 14.22
N GLN A 50 -0.49 4.75 13.45
CA GLN A 50 -1.51 5.69 13.01
C GLN A 50 -1.90 5.35 11.57
N VAL A 51 -3.19 5.13 11.31
CA VAL A 51 -3.67 4.89 9.94
C VAL A 51 -3.75 6.22 9.20
N ILE A 52 -3.00 6.33 8.10
CA ILE A 52 -2.97 7.52 7.25
C ILE A 52 -3.50 7.22 5.85
N SER A 53 -3.95 8.25 5.14
CA SER A 53 -4.50 8.13 3.79
C SER A 53 -4.17 9.34 2.92
N ALA A 54 -3.72 9.07 1.69
CA ALA A 54 -3.55 10.11 0.68
C ALA A 54 -4.87 10.78 0.27
N ARG A 55 -6.01 10.07 0.41
CA ARG A 55 -7.36 10.62 0.17
C ARG A 55 -7.84 11.50 1.34
N ASN A 56 -7.21 11.41 2.51
CA ASN A 56 -7.53 12.22 3.68
C ASN A 56 -6.26 12.88 4.23
N LEU A 57 -5.85 14.01 3.64
CA LEU A 57 -4.67 14.75 4.06
C LEU A 57 -4.69 15.17 5.54
N SER A 58 -5.87 15.31 6.14
CA SER A 58 -6.00 15.58 7.58
C SER A 58 -5.41 14.44 8.42
N SER A 59 -5.55 13.18 7.99
CA SER A 59 -4.96 12.04 8.70
C SER A 59 -3.44 12.11 8.76
N ILE A 60 -2.79 12.61 7.71
CA ILE A 60 -1.33 12.79 7.67
C ILE A 60 -0.93 13.98 8.55
N ARG A 61 -1.62 15.11 8.42
CA ARG A 61 -1.30 16.35 9.17
C ARG A 61 -1.45 16.21 10.68
N HIS A 62 -2.39 15.39 11.15
CA HIS A 62 -2.63 15.13 12.57
C HIS A 62 -1.94 13.87 13.09
N SER A 63 -1.13 13.22 12.27
CA SER A 63 -0.27 12.10 12.69
C SER A 63 1.08 12.61 13.21
N ASN A 64 1.92 11.68 13.67
CA ASN A 64 3.30 11.95 14.07
C ASN A 64 4.26 12.06 12.89
N PHE A 65 3.76 12.08 11.64
CA PHE A 65 4.58 12.24 10.45
C PHE A 65 5.40 13.53 10.52
N ASN A 66 6.70 13.41 10.23
CA ASN A 66 7.64 14.53 10.26
C ASN A 66 8.35 14.65 8.92
N CYS A 67 8.04 15.72 8.17
CA CYS A 67 8.61 15.98 6.85
C CYS A 67 10.12 16.25 6.85
N SER A 68 10.73 16.51 8.01
CA SER A 68 12.17 16.69 8.15
C SER A 68 12.92 15.39 8.44
N ARG A 69 12.24 14.23 8.47
CA ARG A 69 12.84 12.91 8.67
C ARG A 69 12.66 12.05 7.42
N ASP A 70 13.61 11.14 7.21
CA ASP A 70 13.48 10.12 6.16
C ASP A 70 12.24 9.26 6.40
N THR A 71 11.57 8.90 5.30
CA THR A 71 10.38 8.04 5.32
C THR A 71 10.70 6.72 4.62
N VAL A 72 10.54 5.60 5.33
CA VAL A 72 10.76 4.25 4.80
C VAL A 72 9.42 3.55 4.66
N PHE A 73 9.17 2.95 3.49
CA PHE A 73 8.01 2.09 3.26
C PHE A 73 8.43 0.63 3.33
N ILE A 74 7.74 -0.15 4.15
CA ILE A 74 7.91 -1.61 4.23
C ILE A 74 6.62 -2.24 3.72
N VAL A 75 6.75 -3.08 2.68
CA VAL A 75 5.61 -3.70 1.99
C VAL A 75 5.78 -5.21 2.06
N HIS A 76 4.79 -5.90 2.62
CA HIS A 76 4.79 -7.36 2.67
C HIS A 76 4.43 -7.99 1.32
N GLY A 77 4.74 -9.28 1.18
CA GLY A 77 4.42 -10.06 -0.01
C GLY A 77 3.70 -11.36 0.34
N TYR A 78 4.21 -12.47 -0.18
CA TYR A 78 3.63 -13.81 -0.07
C TYR A 78 3.09 -14.15 1.32
N THR A 79 1.77 -14.38 1.41
CA THR A 79 1.00 -14.75 2.63
C THR A 79 1.14 -13.83 3.85
N GLY A 80 1.94 -12.77 3.76
CA GLY A 80 2.17 -11.85 4.87
C GLY A 80 1.05 -10.83 5.03
N THR A 81 1.07 -10.14 6.16
CA THR A 81 0.18 -9.02 6.45
C THR A 81 0.97 -7.83 6.98
N GLY A 82 0.44 -6.62 6.83
CA GLY A 82 1.05 -5.40 7.36
C GLY A 82 1.10 -5.32 8.89
N ARG A 83 0.60 -6.34 9.60
CA ARG A 83 0.61 -6.45 11.07
C ARG A 83 1.53 -7.56 11.57
N ASP A 84 2.25 -8.23 10.68
CA ASP A 84 3.17 -9.29 11.07
C ASP A 84 4.31 -8.70 11.91
N ALA A 85 4.72 -9.44 12.95
CA ALA A 85 5.73 -8.98 13.90
C ALA A 85 7.05 -8.57 13.22
N TRP A 86 7.44 -9.23 12.12
CA TRP A 86 8.66 -8.90 11.40
C TRP A 86 8.65 -7.48 10.80
N LEU A 87 7.49 -6.96 10.36
CA LEU A 87 7.41 -5.57 9.91
C LEU A 87 7.62 -4.60 11.06
N LEU A 88 7.03 -4.91 12.22
CA LEU A 88 7.14 -4.06 13.40
C LEU A 88 8.58 -4.03 13.94
N THR A 89 9.27 -5.18 13.91
CA THR A 89 10.69 -5.26 14.29
C THR A 89 11.59 -4.45 13.36
N MET A 90 11.27 -4.36 12.07
CA MET A 90 12.03 -3.54 11.12
C MET A 90 11.82 -2.03 11.30
N CYS A 91 10.82 -1.61 12.08
CA CYS A 91 10.54 -0.22 12.43
C CYS A 91 11.18 0.21 13.76
N GLN A 92 11.87 -0.70 14.46
CA GLN A 92 12.62 -0.45 15.71
C GLN A 92 14.08 -0.15 15.40
#